data_AF-A0A521GFG6-F1
#
_entry.id   AF-A0A521GFG6-F1
#
_cell.length_a   1.000
_cell.length_b   1.000
_cell.length_c   1.000
_cell.angle_alpha   90.00
_cell.angle_beta   90.00
_cell.angle_gamma   90.00
#
_symmetry.space_group_name_H-M   'P 1'
#
loop_
_entity.id
_entity.type
_entity.pdbx_description
1 polymer ?
#
loop_
_entity_poly.entity_id
_entity_poly.type
_entity_poly.pdbx_seq_one_letter_code
_entity_poly.pdbx_strand_id
1 'polypeptide(L)'
;MKKLLLATALATLTGVAVAQTTKPASANQTTGAKAAAPAAVATSAAPAEDKEKKDEFVERLFSEQSYLNAQIVDKLFTFKFSPTCWAKFTDPALTGNEGGFGAMRYWVRYAVEYGKREGIGDLYTLAVDDKQVEKENRPMIDDMIKKLREKLSLTVEAPMECRGKAYTMMMQYPYEVLERIGHKTPEWSPKSGEAHFTVTLLPTAKDMAVKISPDGKQFMVSGPAYTDAYSTADKIYNGMERANKNR
;
A
#
# COMPACT_ATOMS: atom_id res chain seq x y z
N MET A 1 -36.85 -24.51 -57.06
CA MET A 1 -37.35 -23.29 -57.74
C MET A 1 -38.85 -23.13 -57.47
N LYS A 2 -39.24 -22.13 -56.67
CA LYS A 2 -40.49 -21.36 -56.81
C LYS A 2 -40.44 -20.19 -55.82
N LYS A 3 -40.60 -18.98 -56.36
CA LYS A 3 -40.62 -17.67 -55.69
C LYS A 3 -42.03 -17.36 -55.16
N LEU A 4 -42.13 -16.65 -54.05
CA LEU A 4 -43.18 -15.66 -53.71
C LEU A 4 -42.70 -14.87 -52.47
N LEU A 5 -42.20 -13.63 -52.58
CA LEU A 5 -42.87 -12.31 -52.64
C LEU A 5 -43.51 -11.81 -51.31
N LEU A 6 -42.82 -10.80 -50.75
CA LEU A 6 -43.21 -9.60 -49.97
C LEU A 6 -44.47 -9.58 -49.07
N ALA A 7 -44.29 -9.08 -47.83
CA ALA A 7 -44.90 -7.82 -47.40
C ALA A 7 -44.19 -7.22 -46.16
N THR A 8 -43.83 -5.94 -46.28
CA THR A 8 -43.27 -5.03 -45.28
C THR A 8 -44.39 -4.47 -44.39
N ALA A 9 -44.14 -4.31 -43.08
CA ALA A 9 -44.89 -3.37 -42.24
C ALA A 9 -43.96 -2.70 -41.23
N LEU A 10 -43.76 -1.41 -41.45
CA LEU A 10 -43.05 -0.44 -40.62
C LEU A 10 -44.04 0.05 -39.54
N ALA A 11 -43.65 0.04 -38.28
CA ALA A 11 -44.38 0.73 -37.22
C ALA A 11 -43.43 1.68 -36.48
N THR A 12 -43.58 2.96 -36.77
CA THR A 12 -42.97 4.09 -36.07
C THR A 12 -43.70 4.38 -34.76
N LEU A 13 -42.97 4.50 -33.65
CA LEU A 13 -43.45 5.17 -32.45
C LEU A 13 -42.49 6.31 -32.09
N THR A 14 -43.01 7.51 -32.25
CA THR A 14 -42.44 8.80 -31.87
C THR A 14 -42.44 8.96 -30.36
N GLY A 15 -41.27 9.20 -29.77
CA GLY A 15 -41.11 9.68 -28.40
C GLY A 15 -40.11 10.82 -28.39
N VAL A 16 -40.61 12.06 -28.42
CA VAL A 16 -39.83 13.28 -28.32
C VAL A 16 -39.48 13.52 -26.86
N ALA A 17 -38.20 13.47 -26.51
CA ALA A 17 -37.69 14.00 -25.25
C ALA A 17 -36.78 15.20 -25.55
N VAL A 18 -37.25 16.37 -25.11
CA VAL A 18 -36.67 17.69 -25.34
C VAL A 18 -35.39 17.84 -24.53
N ALA A 19 -34.29 18.17 -25.24
CA ALA A 19 -33.08 18.68 -24.63
C ALA A 19 -33.34 20.08 -24.07
N GLN A 20 -33.17 20.28 -22.77
CA GLN A 20 -33.04 21.61 -22.19
C GLN A 20 -31.57 21.89 -21.88
N THR A 21 -31.00 22.73 -22.73
CA THR A 21 -29.78 23.49 -22.52
C THR A 21 -30.00 24.58 -21.48
N THR A 22 -29.20 24.62 -20.42
CA THR A 22 -29.01 25.84 -19.62
C THR A 22 -27.52 26.17 -19.56
N LYS A 23 -27.18 27.34 -20.14
CA LYS A 23 -25.88 28.03 -20.01
C LYS A 23 -25.86 28.79 -18.65
N PRO A 24 -24.67 29.16 -18.14
CA PRO A 24 -24.49 29.65 -16.78
C PRO A 24 -24.74 31.16 -16.68
N ALA A 25 -25.26 31.60 -15.53
CA ALA A 25 -25.23 33.00 -15.11
C ALA A 25 -24.01 33.24 -14.22
N SER A 26 -23.28 34.31 -14.51
CA SER A 26 -22.14 34.80 -13.75
C SER A 26 -22.54 36.03 -12.91
N ALA A 27 -21.76 36.27 -11.85
CA ALA A 27 -21.69 37.44 -10.96
C ALA A 27 -22.80 37.63 -9.91
N ASN A 28 -22.47 37.45 -8.62
CA ASN A 28 -21.83 38.51 -7.84
C ASN A 28 -21.24 38.02 -6.50
N GLN A 29 -20.11 38.62 -6.13
CA GLN A 29 -19.46 38.61 -4.80
C GLN A 29 -20.46 39.03 -3.70
N THR A 30 -20.37 38.69 -2.42
CA THR A 30 -19.22 38.71 -1.49
C THR A 30 -19.72 38.12 -0.15
N THR A 31 -18.87 37.37 0.57
CA THR A 31 -18.55 37.51 2.01
C THR A 31 -18.13 36.18 2.64
N GLY A 32 -16.82 36.04 2.87
CA GLY A 32 -16.25 35.41 4.07
C GLY A 32 -16.63 33.97 4.43
N ALA A 33 -16.24 32.98 3.61
CA ALA A 33 -16.11 31.61 4.10
C ALA A 33 -14.64 31.36 4.50
N LYS A 34 -14.41 31.41 5.81
CA LYS A 34 -13.16 30.98 6.47
C LYS A 34 -12.79 29.59 5.93
N ALA A 35 -11.63 29.47 5.29
CA ALA A 35 -11.12 28.20 4.79
C ALA A 35 -11.15 27.17 5.94
N ALA A 36 -11.94 26.11 5.75
CA ALA A 36 -11.93 24.99 6.65
C ALA A 36 -10.51 24.41 6.65
N ALA A 37 -9.88 24.40 7.82
CA ALA A 37 -8.60 23.75 8.03
C ALA A 37 -8.71 22.28 7.54
N PRO A 38 -7.65 21.73 6.92
CA PRO A 38 -7.66 20.33 6.52
C PRO A 38 -7.95 19.47 7.74
N ALA A 39 -8.97 18.61 7.63
CA ALA A 39 -9.31 17.66 8.66
C ALA A 39 -8.04 16.85 9.01
N ALA A 40 -7.63 16.91 10.27
CA ALA A 40 -6.63 16.02 10.81
C ALA A 40 -7.15 14.60 10.58
N VAL A 41 -6.49 13.87 9.68
CA VAL A 41 -6.80 12.47 9.39
C VAL A 41 -6.47 11.71 10.67
N ALA A 42 -7.52 11.28 11.37
CA ALA A 42 -7.39 10.41 12.52
C ALA A 42 -6.72 9.11 12.08
N THR A 43 -5.51 8.88 12.55
CA THR A 43 -4.86 7.57 12.49
C THR A 43 -5.72 6.63 13.34
N SER A 44 -6.61 5.86 12.72
CA SER A 44 -7.36 4.81 13.42
C SER A 44 -6.32 3.84 14.00
N ALA A 45 -6.21 3.78 15.33
CA ALA A 45 -5.41 2.75 15.99
C ALA A 45 -5.83 1.37 15.47
N ALA A 46 -4.88 0.45 15.30
CA ALA A 46 -5.21 -0.91 14.93
C ALA A 46 -6.13 -1.52 16.02
N PRO A 47 -7.11 -2.36 15.64
CA PRO A 47 -7.84 -3.20 16.59
C PRO A 47 -6.91 -3.85 17.62
N ALA A 48 -7.37 -4.01 18.87
CA ALA A 48 -6.53 -4.55 19.95
C ALA A 48 -5.94 -5.94 19.61
N GLU A 49 -6.71 -6.77 18.89
CA GLU A 49 -6.29 -8.08 18.40
C GLU A 49 -5.14 -8.00 17.38
N ASP A 50 -5.16 -7.03 16.46
CA ASP A 50 -4.08 -6.80 15.50
C ASP A 50 -2.78 -6.46 16.23
N LYS A 51 -2.85 -5.72 17.34
CA LYS A 51 -1.69 -5.35 18.14
C LYS A 51 -1.06 -6.59 18.79
N GLU A 52 -1.86 -7.42 19.47
CA GLU A 52 -1.35 -8.63 20.15
C GLU A 52 -0.67 -9.58 19.15
N LYS A 53 -1.30 -9.85 18.00
CA LYS A 53 -0.72 -10.72 16.96
C LYS A 53 0.51 -10.13 16.30
N LYS A 54 0.56 -8.80 16.14
CA LYS A 54 1.78 -8.13 15.69
C LYS A 54 2.90 -8.24 16.72
N ASP A 55 2.61 -8.05 18.00
CA ASP A 55 3.61 -8.12 19.07
C ASP A 55 4.22 -9.54 19.16
N GLU A 56 3.39 -10.60 19.10
CA GLU A 56 3.85 -12.01 18.99
C GLU A 56 4.76 -12.21 17.76
N PHE A 57 4.37 -11.67 16.61
CA PHE A 57 5.13 -11.79 15.37
C PHE A 57 6.47 -11.05 15.44
N VAL A 58 6.49 -9.85 16.01
CA VAL A 58 7.71 -9.05 16.22
C VAL A 58 8.68 -9.76 17.16
N GLU A 59 8.19 -10.38 18.24
CA GLU A 59 9.04 -11.16 19.14
C GLU A 59 9.66 -12.37 18.43
N ARG A 60 8.89 -13.02 17.54
CA ARG A 60 9.41 -14.10 16.70
C ARG A 60 10.49 -13.59 15.73
N LEU A 61 10.30 -12.44 15.10
CA LEU A 61 11.32 -11.83 14.24
C LEU A 61 12.59 -11.49 15.02
N PHE A 62 12.46 -11.01 16.26
CA PHE A 62 13.58 -10.67 17.13
C PHE A 62 14.40 -11.91 17.49
N SER A 63 13.73 -12.99 17.86
CA SER A 63 14.37 -14.24 18.30
C SER A 63 14.93 -15.07 17.14
N GLU A 64 14.26 -15.11 15.99
CA GLU A 64 14.62 -16.00 14.88
C GLU A 64 15.27 -15.30 13.67
N GLN A 65 15.19 -13.97 13.53
CA GLN A 65 15.82 -13.23 12.42
C GLN A 65 16.85 -12.21 12.90
N SER A 66 16.42 -11.07 13.44
CA SER A 66 17.31 -10.02 13.93
C SER A 66 16.56 -8.93 14.70
N TYR A 67 17.30 -8.16 15.52
CA TYR A 67 16.77 -6.95 16.14
C TYR A 67 16.29 -5.94 15.10
N LEU A 68 17.09 -5.72 14.04
CA LEU A 68 16.76 -4.77 12.98
C LEU A 68 15.42 -5.12 12.31
N ASN A 69 15.20 -6.39 11.94
CA ASN A 69 13.95 -6.81 11.30
C ASN A 69 12.75 -6.60 12.22
N ALA A 70 12.88 -6.99 13.49
CA ALA A 70 11.84 -6.79 14.49
C ALA A 70 11.48 -5.31 14.65
N GLN A 71 12.48 -4.44 14.80
CA GLN A 71 12.25 -3.01 15.00
C GLN A 71 11.67 -2.31 13.77
N ILE A 72 12.11 -2.67 12.55
CA ILE A 72 11.52 -2.10 11.33
C ILE A 72 10.05 -2.49 11.22
N VAL A 73 9.72 -3.76 11.42
CA VAL A 73 8.33 -4.23 11.36
C VAL A 73 7.48 -3.61 12.46
N ASP A 74 8.01 -3.50 13.69
CA ASP A 74 7.30 -2.86 14.79
C ASP A 74 7.03 -1.37 14.54
N LYS A 75 8.05 -0.62 14.13
CA LYS A 75 7.96 0.85 14.09
C LYS A 75 7.41 1.40 12.77
N LEU A 76 7.62 0.74 11.64
CA LEU A 76 7.26 1.27 10.32
C LEU A 76 6.04 0.56 9.71
N PHE A 77 5.79 -0.70 10.06
CA PHE A 77 4.72 -1.48 9.46
C PHE A 77 3.49 -1.54 10.35
N THR A 78 2.31 -1.43 9.75
CA THR A 78 1.02 -1.61 10.41
C THR A 78 0.24 -2.67 9.64
N PHE A 79 -0.22 -3.69 10.35
CA PHE A 79 -1.01 -4.77 9.76
C PHE A 79 -2.42 -4.68 10.32
N LYS A 80 -3.41 -4.64 9.43
CA LYS A 80 -4.84 -4.71 9.76
C LYS A 80 -5.40 -5.96 9.11
N PHE A 81 -5.28 -7.08 9.82
CA PHE A 81 -5.56 -8.40 9.26
C PHE A 81 -6.68 -9.06 10.04
N SER A 82 -7.51 -9.83 9.35
CA SER A 82 -8.46 -10.70 10.05
C SER A 82 -7.73 -11.85 10.75
N PRO A 83 -8.37 -12.54 11.70
CA PRO A 83 -7.75 -13.69 12.38
C PRO A 83 -7.27 -14.77 11.40
N THR A 84 -8.03 -15.00 10.32
CA THR A 84 -7.65 -15.97 9.27
C THR A 84 -6.41 -15.52 8.48
N CYS A 85 -6.25 -14.21 8.28
CA CYS A 85 -5.09 -13.65 7.61
C CYS A 85 -3.86 -13.70 8.52
N TRP A 86 -4.01 -13.36 9.80
CA TRP A 86 -2.95 -13.52 10.78
C TRP A 86 -2.46 -14.96 10.87
N ALA A 87 -3.38 -15.94 11.00
CA ALA A 87 -3.03 -17.35 11.11
C ALA A 87 -2.19 -17.85 9.92
N LYS A 88 -2.49 -17.39 8.70
CA LYS A 88 -1.72 -17.76 7.51
C LYS A 88 -0.42 -16.97 7.37
N PHE A 89 -0.43 -15.69 7.75
CA PHE A 89 0.75 -14.81 7.69
C PHE A 89 1.85 -15.26 8.65
N THR A 90 1.47 -15.75 9.83
CA THR A 90 2.40 -16.20 10.87
C THR A 90 2.62 -17.71 10.88
N ASP A 91 2.05 -18.44 9.92
CA ASP A 91 2.15 -19.91 9.83
C ASP A 91 3.63 -20.35 9.85
N PRO A 92 4.06 -21.12 10.87
CA PRO A 92 5.44 -21.56 10.98
C PRO A 92 5.87 -22.51 9.86
N ALA A 93 4.93 -23.14 9.13
CA ALA A 93 5.24 -23.95 7.97
C ALA A 93 5.62 -23.10 6.73
N LEU A 94 5.23 -21.82 6.70
CA LEU A 94 5.51 -20.90 5.61
C LEU A 94 6.78 -20.08 5.90
N THR A 95 7.94 -20.73 5.83
CA THR A 95 9.24 -20.08 6.07
C THR A 95 9.85 -19.40 4.85
N GLY A 96 9.34 -19.72 3.65
CA GLY A 96 9.75 -19.09 2.40
C GLY A 96 9.17 -17.69 2.19
N ASN A 97 9.47 -17.09 1.03
CA ASN A 97 9.05 -15.73 0.69
C ASN A 97 7.52 -15.58 0.53
N GLU A 98 6.81 -16.69 0.43
CA GLU A 98 5.34 -16.72 0.37
C GLU A 98 4.70 -16.60 1.77
N GLY A 99 5.46 -16.87 2.84
CA GLY A 99 5.04 -16.65 4.22
C GLY A 99 5.32 -15.24 4.71
N GLY A 100 4.49 -14.73 5.63
CA GLY A 100 4.72 -13.43 6.25
C GLY A 100 6.09 -13.35 6.92
N PHE A 101 6.45 -14.37 7.70
CA PHE A 101 7.75 -14.45 8.38
C PHE A 101 8.95 -14.38 7.40
N GLY A 102 8.95 -15.22 6.35
CA GLY A 102 10.04 -15.23 5.37
C GLY A 102 10.13 -13.96 4.53
N ALA A 103 8.98 -13.39 4.16
CA ALA A 103 8.90 -12.16 3.37
C ALA A 103 9.51 -10.93 4.07
N MET A 104 9.46 -10.85 5.41
CA MET A 104 9.99 -9.70 6.14
C MET A 104 11.46 -9.41 5.85
N ARG A 105 12.27 -10.43 5.57
CA ARG A 105 13.69 -10.22 5.19
C ARG A 105 13.84 -9.30 3.97
N TYR A 106 12.95 -9.43 2.99
CA TYR A 106 12.96 -8.64 1.76
C TYR A 106 12.29 -7.28 1.98
N TRP A 107 11.17 -7.26 2.68
CA TRP A 107 10.44 -6.02 2.94
C TRP A 107 11.27 -5.05 3.77
N VAL A 108 11.93 -5.57 4.82
CA VAL A 108 12.87 -4.80 5.65
C VAL A 108 14.06 -4.34 4.81
N ARG A 109 14.65 -5.21 3.99
CA ARG A 109 15.76 -4.83 3.11
C ARG A 109 15.40 -3.65 2.23
N TYR A 110 14.25 -3.69 1.57
CA TYR A 110 13.82 -2.61 0.70
C TYR A 110 13.55 -1.30 1.46
N ALA A 111 13.00 -1.37 2.67
CA ALA A 111 12.85 -0.21 3.55
C ALA A 111 14.20 0.39 3.97
N VAL A 112 15.19 -0.45 4.28
CA VAL A 112 16.55 -0.02 4.64
C VAL A 112 17.26 0.62 3.45
N GLU A 113 17.19 0.02 2.26
CA GLU A 113 17.78 0.59 1.04
C GLU A 113 17.15 1.94 0.68
N TYR A 114 15.83 2.08 0.85
CA TYR A 114 15.17 3.38 0.73
C TYR A 114 15.76 4.39 1.73
N GLY A 115 15.84 4.03 3.01
CA GLY A 115 16.40 4.91 4.05
C GLY A 115 17.84 5.34 3.77
N LYS A 116 18.67 4.42 3.28
CA LYS A 116 20.06 4.69 2.89
C LYS A 116 20.14 5.77 1.81
N ARG A 117 19.31 5.68 0.76
CA ARG A 117 19.28 6.67 -0.33
C ARG A 117 18.70 8.01 0.09
N GLU A 118 17.74 8.01 1.02
CA GLU A 118 17.21 9.24 1.63
C GLU A 118 18.16 9.85 2.68
N GLY A 119 19.39 9.32 2.80
CA GLY A 119 20.45 9.92 3.63
C GLY A 119 20.38 9.60 5.12
N ILE A 120 19.56 8.62 5.53
CA ILE A 120 19.48 8.18 6.94
C ILE A 120 20.74 7.39 7.34
N GLY A 121 21.40 6.77 6.37
CA GLY A 121 22.59 5.93 6.54
C GLY A 121 22.29 4.44 6.36
N ASP A 122 23.32 3.61 6.45
CA ASP A 122 23.23 2.18 6.17
C ASP A 122 23.00 1.36 7.45
N LEU A 123 21.74 1.05 7.75
CA LEU A 123 21.34 0.26 8.92
C LEU A 123 21.98 -1.13 8.96
N TYR A 124 22.30 -1.73 7.79
CA TYR A 124 22.91 -3.06 7.74
C TYR A 124 24.36 -3.09 8.19
N THR A 125 25.06 -1.95 8.15
CA THR A 125 26.42 -1.86 8.72
C THR A 125 26.44 -1.91 10.25
N LEU A 126 25.30 -1.62 10.90
CA LEU A 126 25.16 -1.64 12.36
C LEU A 126 24.60 -2.97 12.88
N ALA A 127 23.79 -3.66 12.07
CA ALA A 127 23.20 -4.97 12.37
C ALA A 127 24.19 -6.11 12.06
N VAL A 128 25.28 -6.17 12.82
CA VAL A 128 26.34 -7.18 12.68
C VAL A 128 26.00 -8.49 13.40
N ASP A 129 26.66 -9.58 13.00
CA ASP A 129 26.40 -10.92 13.55
C ASP A 129 26.83 -11.09 15.02
N ASP A 130 27.78 -10.27 15.49
CA ASP A 130 28.21 -10.27 16.89
C ASP A 130 27.11 -9.69 17.79
N LYS A 131 26.58 -10.50 18.71
CA LYS A 131 25.46 -10.13 19.59
C LYS A 131 25.79 -9.04 20.61
N GLN A 132 27.05 -8.95 21.05
CA GLN A 132 27.46 -7.91 21.97
C GLN A 132 27.58 -6.57 21.24
N VAL A 133 28.20 -6.57 20.07
CA VAL A 133 28.31 -5.37 19.21
C VAL A 133 26.94 -4.92 18.70
N GLU A 134 26.07 -5.85 18.26
CA GLU A 134 24.68 -5.55 17.88
C GLU A 134 23.96 -4.83 19.03
N LYS A 135 24.13 -5.31 20.26
CA LYS A 135 23.50 -4.73 21.46
C LYS A 135 24.00 -3.31 21.74
N GLU A 136 25.30 -3.07 21.60
CA GLU A 136 25.91 -1.74 21.73
C GLU A 136 25.43 -0.78 20.64
N ASN A 137 25.15 -1.28 19.43
CA ASN A 137 24.64 -0.50 18.31
C ASN A 137 23.14 -0.21 18.38
N ARG A 138 22.35 -0.89 19.22
CA ARG A 138 20.88 -0.73 19.28
C ARG A 138 20.42 0.72 19.44
N PRO A 139 21.02 1.57 20.30
CA PRO A 139 20.61 2.98 20.39
C PRO A 139 20.78 3.75 19.08
N MET A 140 21.82 3.46 18.31
CA MET A 140 22.03 4.08 16.98
C MET A 140 21.03 3.54 15.96
N ILE A 141 20.79 2.22 15.98
CA ILE A 141 19.76 1.58 15.15
C ILE A 141 18.39 2.21 15.43
N ASP A 142 18.02 2.39 16.70
CA ASP A 142 16.73 2.96 17.10
C ASP A 142 16.57 4.41 16.64
N ASP A 143 17.61 5.23 16.74
CA ASP A 143 17.60 6.61 16.24
C ASP A 143 17.44 6.68 14.72
N MET A 144 18.15 5.81 13.99
CA MET A 144 18.01 5.70 12.53
C MET A 144 16.62 5.18 12.12
N ILE A 145 16.06 4.21 12.84
CA ILE A 145 14.70 3.70 12.60
C ILE A 145 13.66 4.80 12.88
N LYS A 146 13.86 5.62 13.92
CA LYS A 146 13.00 6.77 14.18
C LYS A 146 13.02 7.76 13.01
N LYS A 147 14.20 8.12 12.50
CA LYS A 147 14.35 8.97 11.30
C LYS A 147 13.72 8.33 10.06
N LEU A 148 13.88 7.01 9.89
CA LEU A 148 13.26 6.28 8.80
C LEU A 148 11.74 6.28 8.89
N ARG A 149 11.17 6.18 10.09
CA ARG A 149 9.72 6.26 10.30
C ARG A 149 9.12 7.61 9.87
N GLU A 150 9.89 8.69 10.00
CA GLU A 150 9.50 10.01 9.49
C GLU A 150 9.48 10.08 7.95
N LYS A 151 10.13 9.14 7.28
CA LYS A 151 10.28 9.08 5.82
C LYS A 151 9.47 7.97 5.17
N LEU A 152 9.18 6.90 5.89
CA LEU A 152 8.60 5.68 5.37
C LEU A 152 7.68 5.06 6.41
N SER A 153 6.48 4.70 5.98
CA SER A 153 5.64 3.74 6.69
C SER A 153 4.86 2.89 5.69
N LEU A 154 4.44 1.71 6.12
CA LEU A 154 3.61 0.81 5.33
C LEU A 154 2.45 0.32 6.18
N THR A 155 1.23 0.56 5.73
CA THR A 155 0.02 -0.08 6.27
C THR A 155 -0.49 -1.10 5.26
N VAL A 156 -0.75 -2.32 5.70
CA VAL A 156 -1.37 -3.37 4.88
C VAL A 156 -2.74 -3.70 5.47
N GLU A 157 -3.78 -3.54 4.67
CA GLU A 157 -5.17 -3.79 5.03
C GLU A 157 -5.71 -4.94 4.18
N ALA A 158 -5.97 -6.07 4.82
CA ALA A 158 -6.46 -7.29 4.19
C ALA A 158 -7.98 -7.40 4.30
N PRO A 159 -8.66 -8.16 3.41
CA PRO A 159 -10.08 -8.44 3.56
C PRO A 159 -10.36 -9.29 4.80
N MET A 160 -11.64 -9.42 5.16
CA MET A 160 -12.08 -10.24 6.29
C MET A 160 -11.68 -11.72 6.21
N GLU A 161 -11.46 -12.30 5.02
CA GLU A 161 -11.08 -13.71 4.87
C GLU A 161 -9.87 -13.89 3.95
N CYS A 162 -8.81 -14.56 4.44
CA CYS A 162 -7.63 -14.91 3.65
C CYS A 162 -7.81 -16.21 2.85
N ARG A 163 -8.91 -16.29 2.10
CA ARG A 163 -9.23 -17.43 1.22
C ARG A 163 -8.81 -17.20 -0.23
N GLY A 164 -8.66 -18.30 -0.98
CA GLY A 164 -8.28 -18.25 -2.39
C GLY A 164 -6.99 -17.44 -2.60
N LYS A 165 -7.05 -16.44 -3.49
CA LYS A 165 -5.94 -15.55 -3.84
C LYS A 165 -5.70 -14.40 -2.85
N ALA A 166 -6.58 -14.17 -1.88
CA ALA A 166 -6.48 -13.02 -0.97
C ALA A 166 -5.14 -12.95 -0.24
N TYR A 167 -4.65 -14.08 0.25
CA TYR A 167 -3.35 -14.11 0.90
C TYR A 167 -2.20 -13.82 -0.07
N THR A 168 -2.23 -14.38 -1.28
CA THR A 168 -1.22 -14.12 -2.31
C THR A 168 -1.19 -12.63 -2.67
N MET A 169 -2.35 -12.01 -2.87
CA MET A 169 -2.44 -10.57 -3.15
C MET A 169 -1.97 -9.73 -1.95
N MET A 170 -2.27 -10.18 -0.72
CA MET A 170 -1.89 -9.50 0.53
C MET A 170 -0.38 -9.43 0.68
N MET A 171 0.33 -10.46 0.20
CA MET A 171 1.79 -10.48 0.17
C MET A 171 2.35 -9.75 -1.05
N GLN A 172 1.73 -9.90 -2.22
CA GLN A 172 2.26 -9.36 -3.47
C GLN A 172 2.21 -7.83 -3.51
N TYR A 173 1.09 -7.18 -3.19
CA TYR A 173 0.96 -5.73 -3.35
C TYR A 173 1.96 -4.92 -2.52
N PRO A 174 2.13 -5.16 -1.21
CA PRO A 174 3.17 -4.49 -0.44
C PRO A 174 4.58 -4.84 -0.91
N TYR A 175 4.82 -6.07 -1.38
CA TYR A 175 6.10 -6.43 -2.00
C TYR A 175 6.41 -5.52 -3.21
N GLU A 176 5.47 -5.37 -4.14
CA GLU A 176 5.66 -4.53 -5.33
C GLU A 176 5.93 -3.07 -4.96
N VAL A 177 5.20 -2.54 -3.97
CA VAL A 177 5.43 -1.18 -3.46
C VAL A 177 6.84 -1.04 -2.89
N LEU A 178 7.23 -1.96 -2.00
CA LEU A 178 8.54 -1.90 -1.36
C LEU A 178 9.68 -2.15 -2.36
N GLU A 179 9.52 -3.08 -3.30
CA GLU A 179 10.51 -3.32 -4.35
C GLU A 179 10.71 -2.06 -5.19
N ARG A 180 9.63 -1.36 -5.56
CA ARG A 180 9.70 -0.13 -6.36
C ARG A 180 10.53 0.95 -5.68
N ILE A 181 10.38 1.10 -4.36
CA ILE A 181 11.13 2.09 -3.58
C ILE A 181 12.48 1.59 -3.13
N GLY A 182 12.74 0.29 -3.06
CA GLY A 182 13.95 -0.22 -2.40
C GLY A 182 15.02 -0.71 -3.36
N HIS A 183 14.61 -1.26 -4.50
CA HIS A 183 15.49 -2.12 -5.30
C HIS A 183 15.30 -1.94 -6.82
N LYS A 184 14.09 -1.57 -7.27
CA LYS A 184 13.80 -1.50 -8.71
C LYS A 184 14.55 -0.34 -9.38
N THR A 185 15.24 -0.64 -10.47
CA THR A 185 15.92 0.34 -11.33
C THR A 185 15.04 0.77 -12.51
N PRO A 186 14.99 2.07 -12.88
CA PRO A 186 15.63 3.21 -12.20
C PRO A 186 15.02 3.44 -10.82
N GLU A 187 15.86 3.78 -9.85
CA GLU A 187 15.45 4.02 -8.47
C GLU A 187 14.36 5.09 -8.42
N TRP A 188 13.36 4.87 -7.57
CA TRP A 188 12.27 5.83 -7.37
C TRP A 188 12.30 6.35 -5.94
N SER A 189 12.10 7.66 -5.85
CA SER A 189 11.82 8.37 -4.60
C SER A 189 10.69 9.38 -4.84
N PRO A 190 9.83 9.61 -3.85
CA PRO A 190 8.83 10.66 -3.93
C PRO A 190 9.49 12.04 -3.91
N LYS A 191 8.94 13.02 -4.63
CA LYS A 191 9.45 14.41 -4.64
C LYS A 191 9.46 15.05 -3.23
N SER A 192 8.58 14.61 -2.35
CA SER A 192 8.50 15.07 -0.96
C SER A 192 9.64 14.53 -0.08
N GLY A 193 10.35 13.48 -0.52
CA GLY A 193 11.26 12.68 0.29
C GLY A 193 10.55 11.80 1.33
N GLU A 194 9.21 11.73 1.32
CA GLU A 194 8.42 10.94 2.28
C GLU A 194 7.45 10.01 1.54
N ALA A 195 7.46 8.74 1.90
CA ALA A 195 6.73 7.66 1.26
C ALA A 195 5.91 6.87 2.29
N HIS A 196 4.72 7.35 2.64
CA HIS A 196 3.81 6.67 3.55
C HIS A 196 2.76 5.89 2.77
N PHE A 197 2.84 4.56 2.78
CA PHE A 197 1.97 3.70 1.98
C PHE A 197 0.81 3.14 2.80
N THR A 198 -0.38 3.13 2.20
CA THR A 198 -1.49 2.27 2.60
C THR A 198 -1.83 1.36 1.44
N VAL A 199 -1.71 0.05 1.66
CA VAL A 199 -2.00 -1.00 0.68
C VAL A 199 -3.26 -1.72 1.12
N THR A 200 -4.35 -1.55 0.38
CA THR A 200 -5.67 -2.09 0.74
C THR A 200 -6.16 -3.09 -0.29
N LEU A 201 -6.52 -4.28 0.18
CA LEU A 201 -7.13 -5.32 -0.63
C LEU A 201 -8.66 -5.20 -0.56
N LEU A 202 -9.29 -5.02 -1.71
CA LEU A 202 -10.71 -4.75 -1.80
C LEU A 202 -11.43 -5.92 -2.48
N PRO A 203 -12.42 -6.56 -1.83
CA PRO A 203 -13.26 -7.61 -2.42
C PRO A 203 -13.93 -7.23 -3.74
N THR A 204 -14.24 -5.94 -3.91
CA THR A 204 -15.04 -5.41 -5.02
C THR A 204 -14.21 -4.67 -6.06
N ALA A 205 -12.91 -4.45 -5.81
CA ALA A 205 -12.05 -3.84 -6.80
C ALA A 205 -11.89 -4.78 -8.00
N LYS A 206 -11.93 -4.20 -9.21
CA LYS A 206 -11.70 -4.92 -10.46
C LYS A 206 -10.29 -4.71 -11.01
N ASP A 207 -9.61 -3.68 -10.52
CA ASP A 207 -8.28 -3.30 -10.97
C ASP A 207 -7.49 -2.59 -9.86
N MET A 208 -6.19 -2.41 -10.08
CA MET A 208 -5.29 -1.63 -9.24
C MET A 208 -5.56 -0.14 -9.39
N ALA A 209 -5.58 0.58 -8.27
CA ALA A 209 -5.63 2.02 -8.21
C ALA A 209 -4.55 2.56 -7.27
N VAL A 210 -3.83 3.59 -7.73
CA VAL A 210 -2.84 4.32 -6.95
C VAL A 210 -3.29 5.77 -6.84
N LYS A 211 -3.40 6.28 -5.61
CA LYS A 211 -3.73 7.68 -5.31
C LYS A 211 -2.64 8.27 -4.42
N ILE A 212 -2.49 9.59 -4.48
CA ILE A 212 -1.54 10.33 -3.65
C ILE A 212 -2.27 11.48 -2.96
N SER A 213 -1.98 11.71 -1.67
CA SER A 213 -2.48 12.87 -0.93
C SER A 213 -1.95 14.18 -1.51
N PRO A 214 -2.64 15.32 -1.40
CA PRO A 214 -2.20 16.60 -1.96
C PRO A 214 -0.80 17.07 -1.52
N ASP A 215 -0.29 16.68 -0.35
CA ASP A 215 1.07 16.98 0.11
C ASP A 215 2.16 16.10 -0.52
N GLY A 216 1.78 14.99 -1.18
CA GLY A 216 2.70 14.11 -1.88
C GLY A 216 3.41 13.10 -1.00
N LYS A 217 2.93 12.94 0.24
CA LYS A 217 3.55 12.10 1.26
C LYS A 217 2.84 10.77 1.44
N GLN A 218 1.52 10.74 1.26
CA GLN A 218 0.69 9.54 1.46
C GLN A 218 0.32 8.92 0.11
N PHE A 219 0.56 7.62 -0.02
CA PHE A 219 0.29 6.82 -1.21
C PHE A 219 -0.73 5.73 -0.85
N MET A 220 -1.87 5.75 -1.51
CA MET A 220 -2.91 4.73 -1.34
C MET A 220 -2.88 3.81 -2.55
N VAL A 221 -2.51 2.55 -2.33
CA VAL A 221 -2.52 1.48 -3.34
C VAL A 221 -3.66 0.55 -3.00
N SER A 222 -4.59 0.34 -3.92
CA SER A 222 -5.72 -0.57 -3.70
C SER A 222 -5.91 -1.48 -4.88
N GLY A 223 -6.38 -2.71 -4.63
CA GLY A 223 -6.50 -3.72 -5.69
C GLY A 223 -7.49 -4.85 -5.35
N PRO A 224 -7.81 -5.70 -6.33
CA PRO A 224 -8.69 -6.85 -6.13
C PRO A 224 -8.14 -7.82 -5.08
N ALA A 225 -8.99 -8.26 -4.15
CA ALA A 225 -8.57 -9.24 -3.16
C ALA A 225 -8.50 -10.67 -3.72
N TYR A 226 -9.45 -11.07 -4.58
CA TYR A 226 -9.65 -12.50 -4.89
C TYR A 226 -9.22 -12.90 -6.30
N THR A 227 -8.68 -11.97 -7.08
CA THR A 227 -8.30 -12.21 -8.47
C THR A 227 -7.02 -11.45 -8.79
N ASP A 228 -6.18 -12.02 -9.65
CA ASP A 228 -4.99 -11.33 -10.12
C ASP A 228 -5.42 -10.17 -11.05
N ALA A 229 -4.90 -8.97 -10.79
CA ALA A 229 -4.99 -7.88 -11.76
C ALA A 229 -3.95 -8.12 -12.85
N TYR A 230 -4.34 -8.00 -14.12
CA TYR A 230 -3.35 -8.03 -15.20
C TYR A 230 -2.32 -6.91 -15.01
N SER A 231 -1.03 -7.24 -15.11
CA SER A 231 0.10 -6.32 -14.93
C SER A 231 0.09 -5.54 -13.61
N THR A 232 -0.15 -6.23 -12.48
CA THR A 232 -0.14 -5.64 -11.12
C THR A 232 1.08 -4.75 -10.87
N ALA A 233 2.30 -5.26 -11.09
CA ALA A 233 3.54 -4.53 -10.90
C ALA A 233 3.57 -3.23 -11.71
N ASP A 234 3.32 -3.31 -13.02
CA ASP A 234 3.30 -2.13 -13.90
C ASP A 234 2.25 -1.10 -13.47
N LYS A 235 1.08 -1.54 -12.98
CA LYS A 235 0.03 -0.62 -12.53
C LYS A 235 0.42 0.11 -11.25
N ILE A 236 1.04 -0.59 -10.31
CA ILE A 236 1.58 0.02 -9.09
C ILE A 236 2.70 1.00 -9.46
N TYR A 237 3.69 0.55 -10.23
CA TYR A 237 4.88 1.33 -10.56
C TYR A 237 4.53 2.56 -11.37
N ASN A 238 3.79 2.40 -12.47
CA ASN A 238 3.36 3.53 -13.30
C ASN A 238 2.40 4.44 -12.52
N GLY A 239 1.59 3.89 -11.62
CA GLY A 239 0.74 4.67 -10.71
C GLY A 239 1.56 5.59 -9.82
N MET A 240 2.58 5.05 -9.16
CA MET A 240 3.52 5.79 -8.32
C MET A 240 4.31 6.84 -9.13
N GLU A 241 4.76 6.50 -10.34
CA GLU A 241 5.46 7.45 -11.20
C GLU A 241 4.58 8.61 -11.68
N ARG A 242 3.35 8.33 -12.13
CA ARG A 242 2.40 9.37 -12.53
C ARG A 242 2.07 10.29 -11.35
N ALA A 243 1.84 9.70 -10.18
CA ALA A 243 1.58 10.44 -8.95
C ALA A 243 2.75 11.37 -8.57
N ASN A 244 3.99 10.96 -8.87
CA ASN A 244 5.18 11.75 -8.61
C ASN A 244 5.42 12.86 -9.67
N LYS A 245 5.08 12.59 -10.95
CA LYS A 245 5.24 13.52 -12.07
C LYS A 245 4.21 14.67 -12.05
N ASN A 246 2.96 14.39 -11.67
CA ASN A 246 1.85 15.34 -11.75
C ASN A 246 1.78 16.31 -10.54
N ARG A 247 2.95 16.71 -10.03
CA ARG A 247 3.15 17.63 -8.91
C ARG A 247 4.14 18.70 -9.29
#